data_AF-A0A7K0TAW3-F1
#
_entry.id   AF-A0A7K0TAW3-F1
#
_cell.length_a   1.000
_cell.length_b   1.000
_cell.length_c   1.000
_cell.angle_alpha   90.00
_cell.angle_beta   90.00
_cell.angle_gamma   90.00
#
_symmetry.space_group_name_H-M   'P 1'
#
loop_
_entity.id
_entity.type
_entity.pdbx_description
1 polymer ?
#
loop_
_entity_poly.entity_id
_entity_poly.type
_entity_poly.pdbx_seq_one_letter_code
_entity_poly.pdbx_strand_id
1 'polypeptide(L)' 'MRMGKIRTPFFRVVVTDSRKARNGLSIEEIGRYVPGQEPSLIEINSERALYWLGVG' A
#
# COMPACT_ATOMS: atom_id res chain seq x y z
N MET A 1 -1.06 4.42 0.01
CA MET A 1 -1.92 5.43 -0.69
C MET A 1 -3.39 5.09 -0.47
N ARG A 2 -4.25 6.08 -0.16
CA ARG A 2 -5.71 5.88 -0.01
C ARG A 2 -6.41 6.17 -1.33
N MET A 3 -7.22 5.22 -1.76
CA MET A 3 -8.11 5.27 -2.92
C MET A 3 -9.53 4.84 -2.50
N GLY A 4 -10.47 4.91 -3.43
CA GLY A 4 -11.85 4.47 -3.21
C GLY A 4 -12.82 5.61 -2.93
N LYS A 5 -14.10 5.26 -2.86
CA LYS A 5 -15.21 6.20 -2.67
C LYS A 5 -15.44 6.44 -1.17
N ILE A 6 -16.24 7.46 -0.86
CA ILE A 6 -16.78 7.65 0.49
C ILE A 6 -17.43 6.33 0.93
N ARG A 7 -17.11 5.85 2.14
CA ARG A 7 -17.58 4.57 2.72
C ARG A 7 -17.11 3.28 2.02
N THR A 8 -16.22 3.37 1.02
CA THR A 8 -15.61 2.18 0.39
C THR A 8 -14.11 2.43 0.22
N PRO A 9 -13.33 2.37 1.30
CA PRO A 9 -11.90 2.64 1.25
C PRO A 9 -11.14 1.48 0.58
N PHE A 10 -10.17 1.85 -0.26
CA PHE A 10 -9.21 0.94 -0.88
C PHE A 10 -7.81 1.49 -0.60
N PHE A 11 -6.89 0.66 -0.12
CA PHE A 11 -5.54 1.09 0.20
C PHE A 11 -4.53 0.36 -0.66
N ARG A 12 -3.53 1.09 -1.15
CA ARG A 12 -2.34 0.53 -1.77
C ARG A 12 -1.19 0.58 -0.78
N VAL A 13 -0.49 -0.53 -0.62
CA VAL A 13 0.77 -0.62 0.12
C VAL A 13 1.87 -0.20 -0.84
N VAL A 14 2.51 0.93 -0.55
CA VAL A 14 3.46 1.57 -1.46
C VAL A 14 4.72 1.97 -0.69
N VAL A 15 5.86 1.92 -1.37
CA VAL A 15 7.13 2.45 -0.88
C VAL A 15 7.29 3.88 -1.40
N THR A 16 7.55 4.82 -0.50
CA THR A 16 7.75 6.23 -0.82
C THR A 16 8.70 6.89 0.18
N ASP A 17 9.32 7.99 -0.23
CA ASP A 17 10.15 8.83 0.64
C ASP A 17 9.27 9.58 1.65
N SER A 18 9.72 9.67 2.90
CA SER A 18 8.95 10.26 4.01
C SER A 18 8.57 11.73 3.81
N ARG A 19 9.31 12.46 2.97
CA ARG A 19 9.05 13.89 2.67
C ARG A 19 7.94 14.07 1.62
N LYS A 20 7.52 13.00 0.94
CA LYS A 20 6.49 13.07 -0.08
C LYS A 20 5.10 13.12 0.55
N ALA A 21 4.19 13.82 -0.12
CA ALA A 21 2.79 13.86 0.28
C ALA A 21 2.19 12.44 0.29
N ARG A 22 1.27 12.17 1.21
CA ARG A 22 0.61 10.86 1.42
C ARG A 22 0.07 10.19 0.13
N ASN A 23 -0.43 10.99 -0.81
CA ASN A 23 -0.98 10.52 -2.09
C ASN A 23 -0.12 11.00 -3.28
N GLY A 24 1.17 11.28 -3.06
CA GLY A 24 2.11 11.66 -4.10
C GLY A 24 2.65 10.47 -4.89
N LEU A 25 3.69 10.72 -5.69
CA LEU A 25 4.36 9.70 -6.48
C LEU A 25 5.02 8.65 -5.58
N SER A 26 4.63 7.38 -5.76
CA SER A 26 5.28 6.23 -5.12
C SER A 26 6.46 5.74 -5.96
N ILE A 27 7.48 5.20 -5.30
CA ILE A 27 8.59 4.50 -5.96
C ILE A 27 8.07 3.17 -6.50
N GLU A 28 7.34 2.43 -5.67
CA GLU A 28 6.81 1.11 -5.99
C GLU A 28 5.53 0.81 -5.22
N GLU A 29 4.61 0.06 -5.84
CA GLU A 29 3.45 -0.54 -5.20
C GLU A 29 3.74 -2.03 -4.92
N ILE A 30 3.72 -2.41 -3.64
CA ILE A 30 4.05 -3.77 -3.19
C ILE A 30 2.82 -4.55 -2.74
N GLY A 31 1.63 -3.96 -2.79
CA GLY A 31 0.41 -4.64 -2.39
C GLY A 31 -0.83 -3.76 -2.27
N ARG A 32 -1.92 -4.37 -1.83
CA ARG A 32 -3.20 -3.71 -1.57
C ARG A 32 -3.88 -4.25 -0.32
N TYR A 33 -4.70 -3.40 0.26
CA TYR A 33 -5.50 -3.67 1.44
C TYR A 33 -6.92 -3.15 1.24
N VAL A 34 -7.91 -4.02 1.40
CA VAL A 34 -9.33 -3.70 1.23
C VAL A 34 -10.11 -4.16 2.45
N PRO A 35 -10.38 -3.28 3.43
CA PRO A 35 -11.12 -3.64 4.64
C PRO A 35 -12.62 -3.84 4.39
N GLY A 36 -13.14 -3.42 3.23
CA GLY A 36 -14.56 -3.54 2.90
C GLY A 36 -14.98 -4.95 2.44
N GLN A 37 -14.05 -5.91 2.40
CA GLN A 37 -14.36 -7.32 2.13
C GLN A 37 -14.39 -8.11 3.45
N GLU A 38 -15.22 -9.16 3.48
CA GLU A 38 -15.32 -10.11 4.59
C GLU A 38 -14.88 -11.49 4.07
N PRO A 39 -13.66 -11.98 4.39
CA PRO A 39 -12.64 -11.36 5.23
C PRO A 39 -11.91 -10.19 4.55
N SER A 40 -11.26 -9.33 5.35
CA SER A 40 -10.47 -8.22 4.83
C SER A 40 -9.38 -8.72 3.88
N LEU A 41 -9.35 -8.18 2.65
CA LEU A 41 -8.36 -8.58 1.65
C LEU A 41 -7.03 -7.90 1.94
N ILE A 42 -5.99 -8.71 2.11
CA ILE A 42 -4.60 -8.26 2.25
C ILE A 42 -3.77 -9.05 1.24
N GLU A 43 -3.21 -8.35 0.26
CA GLU A 43 -2.30 -8.95 -0.73
C GLU A 43 -1.03 -8.13 -0.77
N ILE A 44 0.09 -8.74 -0.39
CA ILE A 44 1.40 -8.10 -0.33
C ILE A 44 2.40 -9.03 -1.03
N ASN A 45 3.23 -8.47 -1.90
CA ASN A 45 4.37 -9.18 -2.45
C ASN A 45 5.44 -9.32 -1.37
N SER A 46 5.53 -10.52 -0.79
CA SER A 46 6.46 -10.83 0.30
C SER A 46 7.93 -10.64 -0.10
N GLU A 47 8.32 -10.98 -1.33
CA GLU A 47 9.71 -10.83 -1.79
C GLU A 47 10.13 -9.36 -1.86
N ARG A 48 9.26 -8.52 -2.44
CA ARG A 48 9.52 -7.07 -2.52
C ARG A 48 9.47 -6.43 -1.14
N ALA A 49 8.56 -6.85 -0.27
CA ALA A 49 8.51 -6.37 1.11
C ALA A 49 9.82 -6.67 1.85
N LEU A 50 10.33 -7.91 1.76
CA LEU A 50 11.60 -8.30 2.38
C LEU A 50 12.79 -7.53 1.81
N TYR A 51 12.84 -7.33 0.49
CA TYR A 51 13.87 -6.51 -0.14
C TYR A 51 13.91 -5.08 0.44
N TRP A 52 12.75 -4.42 0.50
CA TRP A 52 12.66 -3.05 1.02
C TRP A 52 12.94 -2.93 2.52
N LEU A 53 12.68 -3.98 3.29
CA LEU A 53 13.10 -4.07 4.70
C LEU A 53 14.62 -4.24 4.84
N GLY A 54 15.28 -4.88 3.87
CA GLY A 54 16.72 -5.14 3.90
C GLY A 54 17.60 -3.97 3.42
N VAL A 55 17.09 -3.08 2.58
CA VAL A 55 17.81 -1.91 2.05
C VAL A 55 17.60 -0.62 2.86
N GLY A 56 16.95 -0.74 4.03
CA GLY A 56 16.54 0.39 4.90
C GLY A 56 17.70 1.13 5.55
#